data_AF-A0A6M3IGB7-F1
#
_entry.id   AF-A0A6M3IGB7-F1
#
_cell.length_a   1.000
_cell.length_b   1.000
_cell.length_c   1.000
_cell.angle_alpha   90.00
_cell.angle_beta   90.00
_cell.angle_gamma   90.00
#
_symmetry.space_group_name_H-M   'P 1'
#
loop_
_entity.id
_entity.type
_entity.pdbx_description
1 polymer ?
#
loop_
_entity_poly.entity_id
_entity_poly.type
_entity_poly.pdbx_seq_one_letter_code
_entity_poly.pdbx_strand_id
1 'polypeptide(L)'
;MTDNDLVSVRGLVESEYEEVLREFTGTFVGYETSPATGYAGTRVSLNFKDIDNVVCAAGSVYNFPTKVINLGLSNKKKSKFGYLGDSLAALLAPDEDIKDAEGRTMKLVYCDGQDGRPAPKPIWMGNISYRAEFPDKMVPTVLWIVVEVDGAGAVEAEDGVASAAEWAEQNLIGKTKAEFNKWAFADARVRKDTALQRSISDKSFVTSLIQLGRVVEDGDGIFQQAEIPFQRTPI
;
A
#
# COMPACT_ATOMS: atom_id res chain seq x y z
N MET A 1 24.45 13.60 24.29
CA MET A 1 23.43 12.53 24.37
C MET A 1 23.20 12.10 22.94
N THR A 2 23.23 10.79 22.71
CA THR A 2 23.44 10.13 21.41
C THR A 2 22.39 10.51 20.38
N ASP A 3 22.81 11.27 19.36
CA ASP A 3 22.17 11.37 18.05
C ASP A 3 22.09 9.96 17.47
N ASN A 4 20.92 9.34 17.52
CA ASN A 4 20.64 8.19 16.68
C ASN A 4 20.54 8.73 15.24
N ASP A 5 21.59 8.52 14.46
CA ASP A 5 21.68 8.90 13.04
C ASP A 5 20.38 8.56 12.30
N LEU A 6 19.61 9.59 11.98
CA LEU A 6 18.36 9.49 11.24
C LEU A 6 18.69 9.21 9.77
N VAL A 7 18.54 7.95 9.35
CA VAL A 7 18.78 7.55 7.96
C VAL A 7 17.70 8.13 7.05
N SER A 8 18.10 9.12 6.25
CA SER A 8 17.27 9.75 5.22
C SER A 8 17.13 8.84 3.99
N VAL A 9 15.90 8.61 3.53
CA VAL A 9 15.61 7.80 2.33
C VAL A 9 16.18 8.42 1.05
N ARG A 10 16.43 9.74 1.03
CA ARG A 10 17.18 10.36 -0.07
C ARG A 10 18.63 9.87 -0.12
N GLY A 11 19.22 9.61 1.05
CA GLY A 11 20.55 9.02 1.19
C GLY A 11 20.59 7.51 0.95
N LEU A 12 19.44 6.83 0.84
CA LEU A 12 19.37 5.40 0.49
C LEU A 12 19.25 5.13 -1.02
N VAL A 13 18.83 6.12 -1.80
CA VAL A 13 18.81 6.03 -3.28
C VAL A 13 20.19 6.33 -3.88
N GLU A 14 21.01 7.11 -3.18
CA GLU A 14 22.39 7.50 -3.53
C GLU A 14 23.38 7.07 -2.43
N SER A 15 23.14 5.92 -1.81
CA SER A 15 23.92 5.45 -0.67
C SER A 15 25.17 4.70 -1.11
N GLU A 16 26.21 4.74 -0.28
CA GLU A 16 27.41 3.90 -0.41
C GLU A 16 27.12 2.40 -0.19
N TYR A 17 25.92 2.06 0.31
CA TYR A 17 25.42 0.70 0.39
C TYR A 17 24.80 0.31 -0.96
N GLU A 18 25.19 -0.87 -1.46
CA GLU A 18 24.85 -1.39 -2.80
C GLU A 18 23.34 -1.62 -3.02
N GLU A 19 22.53 -1.57 -1.96
CA GLU A 19 21.16 -2.07 -1.99
C GLU A 19 20.16 -0.97 -1.65
N VAL A 20 19.56 -0.41 -2.70
CA VAL A 20 18.57 0.66 -2.57
C VAL A 20 17.23 0.09 -2.09
N LEU A 21 16.68 0.68 -1.03
CA LEU A 21 15.35 0.36 -0.51
C LEU A 21 14.27 0.59 -1.59
N ARG A 22 13.45 -0.43 -1.88
CA ARG A 22 12.38 -0.35 -2.90
C ARG A 22 10.97 -0.46 -2.36
N GLU A 23 10.80 -1.09 -1.21
CA GLU A 23 9.53 -1.25 -0.53
C GLU A 23 9.78 -1.42 0.97
N PHE A 24 8.89 -0.88 1.81
CA PHE A 24 8.88 -1.17 3.23
C PHE A 24 7.49 -0.96 3.82
N THR A 25 7.24 -1.63 4.95
CA THR A 25 6.11 -1.40 5.84
C THR A 25 6.63 -0.77 7.13
N GLY A 26 5.93 0.19 7.70
CA GLY A 26 6.33 0.78 8.99
C GLY A 26 5.27 1.67 9.61
N THR A 27 5.33 1.84 10.93
CA THR A 27 4.42 2.69 11.69
C THR A 27 4.74 4.16 11.48
N PHE A 28 3.80 4.93 10.95
CA PHE A 28 3.95 6.38 10.79
C PHE A 28 3.94 7.07 12.14
N VAL A 29 4.99 7.84 12.44
CA VAL A 29 5.17 8.54 13.73
C VAL A 29 4.79 10.02 13.62
N GLY A 30 4.56 10.51 12.40
CA GLY A 30 4.29 11.91 12.14
C GLY A 30 5.27 12.51 11.14
N TYR A 31 5.15 13.82 10.94
CA TYR A 31 5.97 14.53 10.00
C TYR A 31 6.49 15.85 10.57
N GLU A 32 7.65 16.25 10.07
CA GLU A 32 8.23 17.55 10.36
C GLU A 32 8.35 18.37 9.08
N THR A 33 8.29 19.68 9.22
CA THR A 33 8.60 20.60 8.12
C THR A 33 9.78 21.49 8.47
N SER A 34 10.63 21.73 7.48
CA SER A 34 11.79 22.60 7.63
C SER A 34 11.99 23.43 6.36
N PRO A 35 12.58 24.63 6.45
CA PRO A 35 13.02 25.36 5.27
C PRO A 35 14.00 24.52 4.45
N ALA A 36 13.83 24.50 3.12
CA ALA A 36 14.75 23.81 2.25
C ALA A 36 16.11 24.53 2.18
N THR A 37 17.20 23.79 2.35
CA THR A 37 18.56 24.32 2.15
C THR A 37 18.86 24.42 0.65
N GLY A 38 19.24 25.61 0.17
CA GLY A 38 19.69 25.83 -1.20
C GLY A 38 18.60 26.22 -2.21
N TYR A 39 17.33 26.36 -1.81
CA TYR A 39 16.28 26.99 -2.60
C TYR A 39 15.13 27.50 -1.72
N ALA A 40 14.33 28.44 -2.21
CA ALA A 40 13.12 28.89 -1.53
C ALA A 40 12.04 27.79 -1.58
N GLY A 41 11.83 27.10 -0.46
CA GLY A 41 10.78 26.09 -0.34
C GLY A 41 10.78 25.43 1.04
N THR A 42 9.84 24.50 1.23
CA THR A 42 9.70 23.72 2.46
C THR A 42 10.01 22.26 2.18
N ARG A 43 10.71 21.60 3.09
CA ARG A 43 10.94 20.15 3.14
C ARG A 43 9.94 19.54 4.11
N VAL A 44 9.46 18.35 3.76
CA VAL A 44 8.67 17.49 4.63
C VAL A 44 9.46 16.23 4.88
N SER A 45 9.62 15.89 6.15
CA SER A 45 10.26 14.70 6.67
C SER A 45 9.17 13.81 7.25
N LEU A 46 8.86 12.69 6.61
CA LEU A 46 7.91 11.70 7.11
C LEU A 46 8.66 10.66 7.94
N ASN A 47 8.29 10.49 9.20
CA ASN A 47 9.01 9.64 10.14
C ASN A 47 8.27 8.31 10.33
N PHE A 48 9.01 7.21 10.25
CA PHE A 48 8.51 5.85 10.45
C PHE A 48 9.36 5.10 11.48
N LYS A 49 8.71 4.23 12.25
CA LYS A 49 9.33 3.27 13.17
C LYS A 49 8.82 1.86 12.90
N ASP A 50 9.35 0.86 13.61
CA ASP A 50 8.88 -0.53 13.55
C ASP A 50 8.84 -1.05 12.10
N ILE A 51 9.95 -0.87 11.39
CA ILE A 51 10.05 -1.17 9.96
C ILE A 51 10.11 -2.68 9.74
N ASP A 52 9.29 -3.17 8.81
CA ASP A 52 9.21 -4.57 8.38
C ASP A 52 9.05 -4.67 6.84
N ASN A 53 9.09 -5.88 6.30
CA ASN A 53 8.89 -6.19 4.87
C ASN A 53 9.78 -5.36 3.94
N VAL A 54 11.03 -5.18 4.34
CA VAL A 54 12.03 -4.43 3.58
C VAL A 54 12.43 -5.23 2.35
N VAL A 55 12.08 -4.72 1.15
CA VAL A 55 12.59 -5.27 -0.11
C VAL A 55 13.82 -4.45 -0.54
N CYS A 56 14.98 -5.09 -0.44
CA CYS A 56 16.24 -4.64 -1.01
C CYS A 56 16.59 -5.48 -2.23
N ALA A 57 17.32 -4.89 -3.18
CA ALA A 57 17.92 -5.67 -4.25
C ALA A 57 18.87 -6.71 -3.60
N ALA A 58 18.60 -8.01 -3.78
CA ALA A 58 19.41 -9.15 -3.33
C ALA A 58 19.18 -9.78 -1.93
N GLY A 59 18.03 -9.58 -1.27
CA GLY A 59 17.58 -10.49 -0.19
C GLY A 59 18.29 -10.35 1.16
N SER A 60 18.90 -9.20 1.42
CA SER A 60 19.47 -8.82 2.71
C SER A 60 18.41 -8.30 3.69
N VAL A 61 18.47 -8.78 4.93
CA VAL A 61 17.62 -8.30 6.03
C VAL A 61 18.24 -7.02 6.61
N TYR A 62 17.75 -5.87 6.18
CA TYR A 62 18.19 -4.59 6.74
C TYR A 62 17.47 -4.29 8.05
N ASN A 63 18.22 -4.33 9.15
CA ASN A 63 17.70 -4.01 10.48
C ASN A 63 17.87 -2.51 10.75
N PHE A 64 16.85 -1.70 10.43
CA PHE A 64 16.84 -0.27 10.76
C PHE A 64 15.61 0.09 11.59
N PRO A 65 15.77 0.63 12.81
CA PRO A 65 14.65 0.89 13.71
C PRO A 65 13.76 2.06 13.28
N THR A 66 14.27 2.99 12.46
CA THR A 66 13.52 4.18 11.98
C THR A 66 13.90 4.58 10.56
N LYS A 67 12.96 5.20 9.83
CA LYS A 67 13.17 5.73 8.46
C LYS A 67 12.53 7.09 8.28
N VAL A 68 13.22 7.98 7.55
CA VAL A 68 12.72 9.31 7.20
C VAL A 68 12.60 9.48 5.69
N ILE A 69 11.39 9.68 5.17
CA ILE A 69 11.18 10.08 3.77
C ILE A 69 11.22 11.60 3.67
N ASN A 70 12.21 12.09 2.92
CA ASN A 70 12.44 13.52 2.72
C ASN A 70 11.99 13.99 1.34
N LEU A 71 10.95 14.83 1.29
CA LEU A 71 10.36 15.35 0.06
C LEU A 71 10.27 16.88 0.12
N GLY A 72 10.31 17.55 -1.04
CA GLY A 72 9.99 18.97 -1.11
C GLY A 72 8.47 19.14 -1.11
N LEU A 73 7.93 19.96 -0.20
CA LEU A 73 6.51 20.31 -0.18
C LEU A 73 6.10 20.93 -1.51
N SER A 74 4.96 20.51 -2.05
CA SER A 74 4.44 21.06 -3.29
C SER A 74 2.94 20.93 -3.38
N ASN A 75 2.26 22.00 -3.78
CA ASN A 75 0.81 21.99 -4.04
C ASN A 75 0.47 21.50 -5.47
N LYS A 76 1.48 21.07 -6.25
CA LYS A 76 1.29 20.60 -7.62
C LYS A 76 0.96 19.11 -7.61
N LYS A 77 -0.18 18.72 -8.21
CA LYS A 77 -0.57 17.31 -8.38
C LYS A 77 0.52 16.46 -9.06
N LYS A 78 1.14 17.00 -10.11
CA LYS A 78 2.23 16.35 -10.86
C LYS A 78 3.62 16.65 -10.27
N SER A 79 3.80 16.35 -8.98
CA SER A 79 5.07 16.51 -8.24
C SER A 79 5.32 15.30 -7.33
N LYS A 80 6.55 15.13 -6.81
CA LYS A 80 6.84 14.02 -5.88
C LYS A 80 5.92 14.02 -4.66
N PHE A 81 5.72 15.20 -4.05
CA PHE A 81 4.80 15.34 -2.92
C PHE A 81 3.33 15.17 -3.34
N GLY A 82 2.95 15.70 -4.50
CA GLY A 82 1.59 15.54 -5.04
C GLY A 82 1.22 14.08 -5.26
N TYR A 83 2.10 13.28 -5.87
CA TYR A 83 1.84 11.84 -6.07
C TYR A 83 1.79 11.05 -4.77
N LEU A 84 2.66 11.37 -3.81
CA LEU A 84 2.60 10.76 -2.48
C LEU A 84 1.29 11.15 -1.76
N GLY A 85 0.95 12.43 -1.73
CA GLY A 85 -0.27 12.94 -1.11
C GLY A 85 -1.54 12.38 -1.74
N ASP A 86 -1.62 12.33 -3.07
CA ASP A 86 -2.74 11.72 -3.78
C ASP A 86 -2.88 10.23 -3.46
N SER A 87 -1.75 9.50 -3.36
CA SER A 87 -1.77 8.07 -3.00
C SER A 87 -2.22 7.82 -1.56
N LEU A 88 -1.82 8.69 -0.63
CA LEU A 88 -2.23 8.62 0.76
C LEU A 88 -3.71 9.01 0.93
N ALA A 89 -4.14 10.12 0.33
CA ALA A 89 -5.53 10.58 0.39
C ALA A 89 -6.52 9.59 -0.21
N ALA A 90 -6.08 8.75 -1.16
CA ALA A 90 -6.91 7.66 -1.70
C ALA A 90 -7.14 6.51 -0.71
N LEU A 91 -6.31 6.40 0.33
CA LEU A 91 -6.37 5.35 1.36
C LEU A 91 -7.05 5.86 2.64
N LEU A 92 -6.90 7.13 2.96
CA LEU A 92 -7.54 7.78 4.11
C LEU A 92 -9.04 8.01 3.92
N ALA A 93 -9.78 8.14 5.04
CA ALA A 93 -11.17 8.55 5.00
C ALA A 93 -11.32 10.00 4.48
N PRO A 94 -12.50 10.41 3.95
CA PRO A 94 -12.68 11.73 3.33
C PRO A 94 -12.39 12.94 4.24
N ASP A 95 -12.46 12.74 5.55
CA ASP A 95 -12.24 13.73 6.60
C ASP A 95 -10.87 13.59 7.29
N GLU A 96 -10.09 12.57 6.92
CA GLU A 96 -8.74 12.33 7.45
C GLU A 96 -7.66 13.01 6.59
N ASP A 97 -6.61 13.44 7.26
CA ASP A 97 -5.38 13.97 6.67
C ASP A 97 -4.18 13.17 7.18
N ILE A 98 -2.98 13.47 6.66
CA ILE A 98 -1.74 12.75 7.01
C ILE A 98 -1.46 12.71 8.52
N LYS A 99 -1.83 13.75 9.26
CA LYS A 99 -1.67 13.81 10.72
C LYS A 99 -2.54 12.77 11.44
N ASP A 100 -3.70 12.42 10.87
CA ASP A 100 -4.66 11.49 11.45
C ASP A 100 -4.25 10.04 11.21
N ALA A 101 -3.22 9.83 10.37
CA ALA A 101 -2.58 8.56 10.14
C ALA A 101 -1.42 8.27 11.11
N GLU A 102 -1.13 9.16 12.07
CA GLU A 102 -0.10 8.92 13.10
C GLU A 102 -0.45 7.66 13.91
N GLY A 103 0.55 6.80 14.13
CA GLY A 103 0.41 5.50 14.76
C GLY A 103 -0.07 4.38 13.83
N ARG A 104 -0.48 4.69 12.59
CA ARG A 104 -0.89 3.67 11.60
C ARG A 104 0.31 3.07 10.89
N THR A 105 0.24 1.77 10.63
CA THR A 105 1.20 1.10 9.76
C THR A 105 0.97 1.54 8.33
N MET A 106 2.02 1.89 7.59
CA MET A 106 1.94 2.27 6.18
C MET A 106 2.87 1.39 5.36
N LYS A 107 2.41 0.98 4.18
CA LYS A 107 3.25 0.37 3.16
C LYS A 107 3.59 1.38 2.09
N LEU A 108 4.89 1.53 1.83
CA LEU A 108 5.41 2.46 0.84
C LEU A 108 6.19 1.72 -0.23
N VAL A 109 6.00 2.12 -1.49
CA VAL A 109 6.64 1.49 -2.65
C VAL A 109 7.32 2.54 -3.53
N TYR A 110 8.50 2.19 -4.02
CA TYR A 110 9.26 2.98 -4.97
C TYR A 110 8.81 2.70 -6.40
N CYS A 111 8.36 3.74 -7.11
CA CYS A 111 7.83 3.63 -8.47
C CYS A 111 8.97 3.58 -9.51
N ASP A 112 9.64 2.44 -9.65
CA ASP A 112 10.69 2.21 -10.65
C ASP A 112 10.28 1.32 -11.83
N GLY A 113 9.07 0.73 -11.78
CA GLY A 113 8.57 -0.17 -12.81
C GLY A 113 9.23 -1.55 -12.85
N GLN A 114 10.01 -1.91 -11.83
CA GLN A 114 10.72 -3.18 -11.74
C GLN A 114 10.06 -4.14 -10.74
N ASP A 115 10.20 -5.45 -10.95
CA ASP A 115 9.68 -6.51 -10.06
C ASP A 115 8.20 -6.36 -9.67
N GLY A 116 7.36 -5.91 -10.61
CA GLY A 116 5.93 -5.69 -10.37
C GLY A 116 5.58 -4.38 -9.65
N ARG A 117 6.57 -3.56 -9.29
CA ARG A 117 6.35 -2.23 -8.70
C ARG A 117 5.78 -1.24 -9.73
N PRO A 118 5.05 -0.20 -9.28
CA PRO A 118 4.46 0.78 -10.18
C PRO A 118 5.50 1.49 -11.05
N ALA A 119 5.13 1.81 -12.29
CA ALA A 119 5.98 2.56 -13.20
C ALA A 119 6.28 3.99 -12.69
N PRO A 120 7.42 4.58 -13.07
CA PRO A 120 7.76 5.98 -12.77
C PRO A 120 6.63 6.94 -13.16
N LYS A 121 6.43 8.01 -12.38
CA LYS A 121 5.35 8.97 -12.61
C LYS A 121 5.84 10.18 -13.40
N PRO A 122 5.01 10.72 -14.30
CA PRO A 122 5.41 11.88 -15.08
C PRO A 122 5.41 13.14 -14.19
N ILE A 123 6.58 13.74 -13.97
CA ILE A 123 6.73 14.98 -13.21
C ILE A 123 7.11 16.11 -14.16
N TRP A 124 6.47 17.28 -13.96
CA TRP A 124 6.85 18.46 -14.72
C TRP A 124 8.21 18.99 -14.25
N MET A 125 9.15 19.14 -15.19
CA MET A 125 10.47 19.71 -14.93
C MET A 125 10.73 20.92 -15.82
N GLY A 126 10.69 22.12 -15.22
CA GLY A 126 10.77 23.37 -15.97
C GLY A 126 12.10 23.60 -16.71
N ASN A 127 13.19 23.05 -16.18
CA ASN A 127 14.55 23.19 -16.68
C ASN A 127 15.16 21.81 -16.96
N ILE A 128 14.81 21.23 -18.11
CA ILE A 128 15.40 19.96 -18.59
C ILE A 128 16.34 20.24 -19.75
N SER A 129 17.55 19.66 -19.68
CA SER A 129 18.58 19.76 -20.70
C SER A 129 18.25 18.95 -21.97
N TYR A 130 17.32 17.99 -21.87
CA TYR A 130 16.91 17.07 -22.94
C TYR A 130 15.46 17.33 -23.41
N ARG A 131 15.12 18.60 -23.66
CA ARG A 131 13.79 19.01 -24.17
C ARG A 131 13.33 18.29 -25.44
N ALA A 132 14.26 17.82 -26.27
CA ALA A 132 13.93 17.09 -27.49
C ALA A 132 13.24 15.74 -27.20
N GLU A 133 13.56 15.10 -26.07
CA GLU A 133 12.99 13.82 -25.66
C GLU A 133 11.65 13.99 -24.92
N PHE A 134 11.49 15.08 -24.17
CA PHE A 134 10.25 15.41 -23.46
C PHE A 134 9.78 16.83 -23.80
N PRO A 135 9.14 17.04 -24.97
CA PRO A 135 8.75 18.37 -25.45
C PRO A 135 7.70 19.05 -24.55
N ASP A 136 6.89 18.27 -23.83
CA ASP A 136 5.91 18.74 -22.85
C ASP A 136 6.50 18.93 -21.44
N LYS A 137 7.80 18.67 -21.27
CA LYS A 137 8.55 18.73 -20.01
C LYS A 137 8.06 17.76 -18.94
N MET A 138 7.33 16.72 -19.32
CA MET A 138 6.86 15.67 -18.42
C MET A 138 7.87 14.52 -18.43
N VAL A 139 8.72 14.48 -17.41
CA VAL A 139 9.78 13.46 -17.31
C VAL A 139 9.32 12.31 -16.43
N PRO A 140 9.34 11.06 -16.91
CA PRO A 140 9.13 9.88 -16.08
C PRO A 140 10.14 9.88 -14.92
N THR A 141 9.66 9.98 -13.69
CA THR A 141 10.48 10.16 -12.50
C THR A 141 10.11 9.15 -11.44
N VAL A 142 11.12 8.45 -10.93
CA VAL A 142 11.00 7.54 -9.80
C VAL A 142 10.69 8.30 -8.50
N LEU A 143 9.76 7.78 -7.71
CA LEU A 143 9.28 8.41 -6.48
C LEU A 143 8.62 7.40 -5.55
N TRP A 144 8.43 7.77 -4.29
CA TRP A 144 7.68 7.00 -3.30
C TRP A 144 6.18 7.32 -3.35
N ILE A 145 5.35 6.29 -3.23
CA ILE A 145 3.92 6.40 -2.97
C ILE A 145 3.54 5.52 -1.77
N VAL A 146 2.40 5.83 -1.16
CA VAL A 146 1.76 4.98 -0.17
C VAL A 146 0.81 4.04 -0.91
N VAL A 147 0.92 2.73 -0.65
CA VAL A 147 0.08 1.72 -1.31
C VAL A 147 -0.89 1.05 -0.34
N GLU A 148 -0.64 1.20 0.96
CA GLU A 148 -1.45 0.66 2.04
C GLU A 148 -1.28 1.54 3.28
N VAL A 149 -2.37 1.75 4.02
CA VAL A 149 -2.34 2.31 5.38
C VAL A 149 -3.26 1.45 6.22
N ASP A 150 -2.69 0.83 7.23
CA ASP A 150 -3.38 0.04 8.25
C ASP A 150 -4.35 0.94 9.00
N GLY A 151 -5.59 0.50 9.20
CA GLY A 151 -6.68 1.38 9.64
C GLY A 151 -7.30 2.24 8.54
N ALA A 152 -6.61 2.53 7.44
CA ALA A 152 -7.18 3.24 6.29
C ALA A 152 -7.69 2.22 5.25
N GLY A 153 -8.87 1.70 5.57
CA GLY A 153 -9.45 0.49 4.99
C GLY A 153 -10.14 -0.37 6.05
N ALA A 154 -9.77 -0.19 7.32
CA ALA A 154 -10.57 -0.63 8.45
C ALA A 154 -11.52 0.50 8.82
N VAL A 155 -12.76 0.42 8.30
CA VAL A 155 -13.87 0.84 9.16
C VAL A 155 -13.66 0.01 10.42
N GLU A 156 -13.37 0.66 11.55
CA GLU A 156 -13.41 -0.02 12.83
C GLU A 156 -14.68 -0.84 12.85
N ALA A 157 -14.52 -2.15 13.08
CA ALA A 157 -15.64 -3.00 13.36
C ALA A 157 -16.30 -2.42 14.62
N GLU A 158 -17.36 -1.64 14.42
CA GLU A 158 -18.47 -1.66 15.35
C GLU A 158 -18.79 -3.15 15.56
N ASP A 159 -18.76 -3.57 16.83
CA ASP A 159 -19.04 -4.93 17.29
C ASP A 159 -20.06 -5.64 16.37
N GLY A 160 -19.56 -6.50 15.47
CA GLY A 160 -20.38 -7.36 14.62
C GLY A 160 -20.30 -7.18 13.09
N VAL A 161 -19.42 -6.32 12.52
CA VAL A 161 -19.30 -6.19 11.05
C VAL A 161 -18.02 -6.85 10.51
N ALA A 162 -18.20 -8.00 9.85
CA ALA A 162 -17.19 -8.77 9.13
C ALA A 162 -16.30 -7.90 8.19
N SER A 163 -14.99 -8.15 8.17
CA SER A 163 -14.03 -7.55 7.23
C SER A 163 -14.49 -7.67 5.78
N ALA A 164 -13.99 -6.85 4.84
CA ALA A 164 -14.41 -6.94 3.44
C ALA A 164 -14.22 -8.36 2.85
N ALA A 165 -13.17 -9.07 3.27
CA ALA A 165 -12.92 -10.46 2.93
C ALA A 165 -13.94 -11.42 3.57
N GLU A 166 -14.25 -11.28 4.86
CA GLU A 166 -15.28 -12.09 5.53
C GLU A 166 -16.69 -11.78 5.00
N TRP A 167 -16.96 -10.53 4.64
CA TRP A 167 -18.18 -10.09 3.97
C TRP A 167 -18.31 -10.74 2.59
N ALA A 168 -17.21 -10.76 1.83
CA ALA A 168 -17.16 -11.45 0.55
C ALA A 168 -17.35 -12.96 0.72
N GLU A 169 -16.75 -13.58 1.74
CA GLU A 169 -16.95 -14.99 2.05
C GLU A 169 -18.40 -15.31 2.42
N GLN A 170 -19.01 -14.53 3.32
CA GLN A 170 -20.42 -14.71 3.69
C GLN A 170 -21.35 -14.59 2.48
N ASN A 171 -21.05 -13.68 1.55
CA ASN A 171 -21.84 -13.48 0.34
C ASN A 171 -21.48 -14.45 -0.80
N LEU A 172 -20.40 -15.21 -0.68
CA LEU A 172 -20.05 -16.30 -1.59
C LEU A 172 -21.01 -17.49 -1.38
N ILE A 173 -21.43 -17.72 -0.14
CA ILE A 173 -22.30 -18.85 0.23
C ILE A 173 -23.67 -18.70 -0.45
N GLY A 174 -24.14 -19.79 -1.07
CA GLY A 174 -25.40 -19.84 -1.80
C GLY A 174 -25.34 -19.17 -3.17
N LYS A 175 -24.15 -18.86 -3.69
CA LYS A 175 -23.97 -18.30 -5.04
C LYS A 175 -23.07 -19.18 -5.89
N THR A 176 -23.30 -19.15 -7.19
CA THR A 176 -22.30 -19.60 -8.16
C THR A 176 -21.16 -18.58 -8.28
N LYS A 177 -20.03 -19.01 -8.82
CA LYS A 177 -18.88 -18.12 -9.06
C LYS A 177 -19.21 -16.90 -9.92
N ALA A 178 -20.06 -17.08 -10.94
CA ALA A 178 -20.45 -16.00 -11.84
C ALA A 178 -21.32 -14.95 -11.12
N GLU A 179 -22.24 -15.40 -10.27
CA GLU A 179 -23.11 -14.54 -9.47
C GLU A 179 -22.32 -13.80 -8.38
N PHE A 180 -21.39 -14.51 -7.72
CA PHE A 180 -20.49 -13.91 -6.74
C PHE A 180 -19.63 -12.82 -7.36
N ASN A 181 -18.97 -13.09 -8.51
CA ASN A 181 -18.15 -12.08 -9.17
C ASN A 181 -18.97 -10.84 -9.56
N LYS A 182 -20.17 -11.04 -10.12
CA LYS A 182 -21.06 -9.94 -10.49
C LYS A 182 -21.45 -9.09 -9.28
N TRP A 183 -21.72 -9.72 -8.13
CA TRP A 183 -22.00 -9.01 -6.88
C TRP A 183 -20.76 -8.30 -6.33
N ALA A 184 -19.62 -8.99 -6.26
CA ALA A 184 -18.37 -8.49 -5.70
C ALA A 184 -17.88 -7.21 -6.40
N PHE A 185 -18.01 -7.13 -7.73
CA PHE A 185 -17.64 -5.91 -8.48
C PHE A 185 -18.69 -4.78 -8.38
N ALA A 186 -19.88 -5.06 -7.86
CA ALA A 186 -20.90 -4.06 -7.58
C ALA A 186 -20.85 -3.56 -6.13
N ASP A 187 -20.33 -4.36 -5.20
CA ASP A 187 -20.29 -4.08 -3.76
C ASP A 187 -19.25 -3.00 -3.41
N ALA A 188 -19.66 -1.99 -2.64
CA ALA A 188 -18.81 -0.85 -2.32
C ALA A 188 -17.64 -1.20 -1.38
N ARG A 189 -17.77 -2.23 -0.53
CA ARG A 189 -16.74 -2.66 0.42
C ARG A 189 -15.65 -3.42 -0.32
N VAL A 190 -16.05 -4.37 -1.16
CA VAL A 190 -15.12 -5.09 -2.05
C VAL A 190 -14.47 -4.11 -3.02
N ARG A 191 -15.18 -3.09 -3.52
CA ARG A 191 -14.60 -2.10 -4.43
C ARG A 191 -13.53 -1.19 -3.83
N LYS A 192 -13.59 -0.96 -2.51
CA LYS A 192 -12.58 -0.18 -1.80
C LYS A 192 -11.30 -1.00 -1.55
N ASP A 193 -11.42 -2.32 -1.48
CA ASP A 193 -10.31 -3.24 -1.27
C ASP A 193 -9.74 -3.76 -2.61
N THR A 194 -8.73 -3.05 -3.11
CA THR A 194 -8.09 -3.40 -4.39
C THR A 194 -7.35 -4.74 -4.37
N ALA A 195 -6.86 -5.18 -3.20
CA ALA A 195 -6.23 -6.48 -3.04
C ALA A 195 -7.28 -7.59 -3.16
N LEU A 196 -8.41 -7.43 -2.48
CA LEU A 196 -9.54 -8.34 -2.57
C LEU A 196 -10.10 -8.39 -4.00
N GLN A 197 -10.29 -7.25 -4.68
CA GLN A 197 -10.70 -7.23 -6.09
C GLN A 197 -9.76 -8.03 -7.00
N ARG A 198 -8.45 -7.88 -6.83
CA ARG A 198 -7.45 -8.64 -7.59
C ARG A 198 -7.58 -10.13 -7.30
N SER A 199 -7.67 -10.49 -6.02
CA SER A 199 -7.79 -11.89 -5.60
C SER A 199 -9.10 -12.57 -6.08
N ILE A 200 -10.18 -11.80 -6.24
CA ILE A 200 -11.43 -12.28 -6.83
C ILE A 200 -11.28 -12.45 -8.35
N SER A 201 -10.61 -11.49 -9.01
CA SER A 201 -10.36 -11.51 -10.46
C SER A 201 -9.46 -12.67 -10.89
N ASP A 202 -8.38 -12.92 -10.15
CA ASP A 202 -7.40 -13.98 -10.45
C ASP A 202 -7.79 -15.36 -9.90
N LYS A 203 -8.96 -15.44 -9.23
CA LYS A 203 -9.54 -16.64 -8.61
C LYS A 203 -8.80 -17.14 -7.37
N SER A 204 -7.77 -16.45 -6.89
CA SER A 204 -7.03 -16.85 -5.69
C SER A 204 -7.89 -16.78 -4.42
N PHE A 205 -8.83 -15.84 -4.33
CA PHE A 205 -9.75 -15.71 -3.19
C PHE A 205 -10.55 -16.99 -2.93
N VAL A 206 -11.31 -17.42 -3.93
CA VAL A 206 -12.14 -18.63 -3.84
C VAL A 206 -11.28 -19.89 -3.65
N THR A 207 -10.13 -19.95 -4.34
CA THR A 207 -9.19 -21.07 -4.21
C THR A 207 -8.68 -21.21 -2.78
N SER A 208 -8.29 -20.09 -2.15
CA SER A 208 -7.85 -20.06 -0.75
C SER A 208 -8.96 -20.51 0.20
N LEU A 209 -10.20 -20.06 0.00
CA LEU A 209 -11.33 -20.48 0.86
C LEU A 209 -11.62 -21.99 0.77
N ILE A 210 -11.48 -22.59 -0.42
CA ILE A 210 -11.61 -24.04 -0.60
C ILE A 210 -10.44 -24.77 0.05
N GLN A 211 -9.20 -24.30 -0.16
CA GLN A 211 -8.00 -24.91 0.44
C GLN A 211 -7.99 -24.86 1.96
N LEU A 212 -8.51 -23.77 2.53
CA LEU A 212 -8.69 -23.61 3.98
C LEU A 212 -9.89 -24.38 4.52
N GLY A 213 -10.67 -25.05 3.66
CA GLY A 213 -11.86 -25.78 4.06
C GLY A 213 -12.91 -24.88 4.69
N ARG A 214 -13.05 -23.62 4.23
CA ARG A 214 -14.09 -22.68 4.69
C ARG A 214 -15.35 -22.79 3.83
N VAL A 215 -15.17 -23.09 2.54
CA VAL A 215 -16.26 -23.30 1.58
C VAL A 215 -16.03 -24.53 0.73
N VAL A 216 -17.10 -25.15 0.24
CA VAL A 216 -17.08 -26.28 -0.70
C VAL A 216 -18.02 -25.97 -1.86
N GLU A 217 -17.62 -26.28 -3.09
CA GLU A 217 -18.47 -26.17 -4.27
C GLU A 217 -19.28 -27.46 -4.44
N ASP A 218 -20.60 -27.35 -4.55
CA ASP A 218 -21.46 -28.50 -4.79
C ASP A 218 -21.52 -28.91 -6.27
N GLY A 219 -22.28 -29.97 -6.57
CA GLY A 219 -22.42 -30.49 -7.93
C GLY A 219 -23.10 -29.52 -8.92
N ASP A 220 -23.77 -28.48 -8.43
CA ASP A 220 -24.42 -27.45 -9.23
C ASP A 220 -23.57 -26.16 -9.34
N GLY A 221 -22.35 -26.18 -8.79
CA GLY A 221 -21.41 -25.05 -8.82
C GLY A 221 -21.74 -23.94 -7.82
N ILE A 222 -22.56 -24.24 -6.80
CA ILE A 222 -22.93 -23.32 -5.73
C ILE A 222 -21.98 -23.54 -4.54
N PHE A 223 -21.46 -22.45 -3.98
CA PHE A 223 -20.60 -22.54 -2.80
C PHE A 223 -21.44 -22.69 -1.53
N GLN A 224 -21.08 -23.69 -0.72
CA GLN A 224 -21.66 -23.96 0.59
C GLN A 224 -20.60 -23.75 1.67
N GLN A 225 -21.05 -23.49 2.91
CA GLN A 225 -20.15 -23.49 4.05
C GLN A 225 -19.62 -24.91 4.27
N ALA A 226 -18.32 -25.06 4.45
CA ALA A 226 -17.74 -26.36 4.75
C ALA A 226 -18.22 -26.84 6.13
N GLU A 227 -18.85 -28.00 6.20
CA GLU A 227 -19.09 -28.67 7.48
C GLU A 227 -17.75 -29.19 8.01
N ILE A 228 -17.26 -28.64 9.11
CA ILE A 228 -16.12 -29.21 9.82
C ILE A 228 -16.57 -30.59 10.34
N PRO A 229 -16.00 -31.72 9.90
CA PRO A 229 -16.36 -33.01 10.46
C PRO A 229 -15.89 -33.04 11.91
N PHE A 230 -16.84 -32.95 12.83
CA PHE A 230 -16.62 -33.18 14.26
C PHE A 230 -16.21 -34.65 14.43
N GLN A 231 -14.91 -34.96 14.35
CA GLN A 231 -14.41 -36.26 14.75
C GLN A 231 -14.63 -36.39 16.25
N ARG A 232 -15.74 -37.03 16.63
CA ARG A 232 -15.91 -37.59 17.97
C ARG A 232 -14.83 -38.65 18.14
N THR A 233 -13.75 -38.30 18.84
CA THR A 233 -12.84 -39.31 19.40
C THR A 233 -13.68 -40.17 20.35
N PRO A 234 -13.84 -41.48 20.10
CA PRO A 234 -14.42 -42.36 21.12
C PRO A 234 -13.39 -42.50 22.24
N ILE A 235 -13.81 -42.24 23.48
CA ILE A 235 -13.17 -42.74 24.69
C ILE A 235 -14.14 -43.75 25.30
#